data_AF-A0A932A8F7-F1
#
_entry.id   AF-A0A932A8F7-F1
#
_cell.length_a   1.000
_cell.length_b   1.000
_cell.length_c   1.000
_cell.angle_alpha   90.00
_cell.angle_beta   90.00
_cell.angle_gamma   90.00
#
_symmetry.space_group_name_H-M   'P 1'
#
loop_
_entity.id
_entity.type
_entity.pdbx_description
1 polymer ?
#
loop_
_entity_poly.entity_id
_entity_poly.type
_entity_poly.pdbx_seq_one_letter_code
_entity_poly.pdbx_strand_id
1 'polypeptide(L)' 'MRRPLIAALLLTTLAFAGDNLKLNPKLDYNSDSLDGPLVTGDRLAEALVAGKPNYVLIVGEG' A
#
# COMPACT_ATOMS: atom_id res chain seq x y z
N MET A 1 2.87 -30.41 14.67
CA MET A 1 1.88 -29.99 13.65
C MET A 1 1.52 -28.49 13.72
N ARG A 2 2.48 -27.55 13.80
CA ARG A 2 2.17 -26.10 13.93
C ARG A 2 2.52 -25.24 12.68
N ARG A 3 3.05 -25.87 11.62
CA ARG A 3 3.44 -25.17 10.38
C ARG A 3 2.31 -24.73 9.44
N PRO A 4 1.08 -25.31 9.42
CA PRO A 4 0.07 -24.85 8.46
C PRO A 4 -0.53 -23.48 8.84
N LEU A 5 -0.51 -23.10 10.12
CA LEU A 5 -1.04 -21.83 10.61
C LEU A 5 -0.19 -20.64 10.12
N ILE A 6 1.13 -20.76 10.33
CA ILE A 6 2.22 -20.40 9.40
C ILE A 6 1.83 -19.78 8.05
N ALA A 7 1.71 -20.70 7.10
CA ALA A 7 1.42 -20.42 5.71
C ALA A 7 0.04 -19.77 5.50
N ALA A 8 -0.97 -20.17 6.28
CA ALA A 8 -2.31 -19.59 6.16
C ALA A 8 -2.35 -18.09 6.51
N LEU A 9 -1.55 -17.65 7.49
CA LEU A 9 -1.47 -16.24 7.84
C LEU A 9 -0.79 -15.41 6.74
N LEU A 10 0.25 -15.95 6.09
CA LEU A 10 0.95 -15.28 4.99
C LEU A 10 0.11 -15.14 3.71
N LEU A 11 -0.84 -16.05 3.45
CA LEU A 11 -1.72 -15.90 2.28
C LEU A 11 -2.72 -14.74 2.43
N THR A 12 -3.13 -14.41 3.66
CA THR A 12 -4.12 -13.33 3.90
C THR A 12 -3.57 -11.94 3.62
N THR A 13 -2.25 -11.74 3.64
CA THR A 13 -1.64 -10.42 3.38
C THR A 13 -1.60 -10.08 1.89
N LEU A 14 -1.43 -11.08 1.03
CA LEU A 14 -1.49 -10.91 -0.44
C LEU A 14 -2.89 -10.52 -0.91
N ALA A 15 -3.92 -10.93 -0.17
CA ALA A 15 -5.30 -10.58 -0.50
C ALA A 15 -5.59 -9.08 -0.37
N PHE A 16 -4.72 -8.25 0.21
CA PHE A 16 -4.91 -6.79 0.32
C PHE A 16 -3.71 -5.99 -0.22
N ALA A 17 -2.88 -6.60 -1.05
CA ALA A 17 -1.83 -5.87 -1.76
C ALA A 17 -2.47 -4.88 -2.74
N GLY A 18 -1.95 -3.65 -2.77
CA GLY A 18 -2.33 -2.68 -3.79
C GLY A 18 -1.70 -3.03 -5.13
N ASP A 19 -2.52 -3.09 -6.18
CA ASP A 19 -2.09 -3.39 -7.55
C ASP A 19 -2.22 -2.15 -8.45
N ASN A 20 -1.64 -2.20 -9.65
CA ASN A 20 -1.66 -1.10 -10.63
C ASN A 20 -1.20 0.24 -10.04
N LEU A 21 -0.11 0.20 -9.26
CA LEU A 21 0.43 1.37 -8.59
C LEU A 21 0.87 2.43 -9.60
N LYS A 22 0.50 3.68 -9.35
CA LYS A 22 0.86 4.85 -10.16
C LYS A 22 1.07 6.06 -9.27
N LEU A 23 2.05 6.88 -9.62
CA LEU A 23 2.19 8.21 -9.03
C LEU A 23 0.97 9.04 -9.42
N ASN A 24 0.41 9.79 -8.47
CA ASN A 24 -0.67 10.71 -8.76
C ASN A 24 -0.10 11.92 -9.54
N PRO A 25 -0.44 12.08 -10.84
CA PRO A 25 0.15 13.11 -11.69
C PRO A 25 -0.38 14.51 -11.37
N LYS A 26 -1.34 14.63 -10.45
CA LYS A 26 -1.98 15.89 -10.06
C LYS A 26 -1.40 16.48 -8.77
N LEU A 27 -0.37 15.87 -8.17
CA LEU A 27 0.29 16.50 -7.02
C LEU A 27 0.98 17.78 -7.46
N ASP A 28 0.73 18.84 -6.71
CA ASP A 28 1.50 20.06 -6.81
C ASP A 28 2.60 20.03 -5.74
N TYR A 29 3.82 19.71 -6.17
CA TYR A 29 4.98 19.62 -5.28
C TYR A 29 5.39 20.97 -4.65
N ASN A 30 4.80 22.09 -5.10
CA ASN A 30 5.05 23.41 -4.53
C ASN A 30 3.95 23.86 -3.56
N SER A 31 2.92 23.03 -3.36
CA SER A 31 1.82 23.34 -2.44
C SER A 31 2.21 23.02 -0.99
N ASP A 32 1.79 23.87 -0.06
CA ASP A 32 1.80 23.62 1.37
C ASP A 32 0.57 22.80 1.84
N SER A 33 -0.24 22.34 0.88
CA SER A 33 -1.38 21.44 1.07
C SER A 33 -0.97 20.06 1.59
N LEU A 34 -1.86 19.48 2.41
CA LEU A 34 -1.89 18.03 2.63
C LEU A 34 -2.53 17.37 1.40
N ASP A 35 -1.78 17.33 0.31
CA ASP A 35 -2.19 16.60 -0.87
C ASP A 35 -2.43 15.13 -0.53
N GLY A 36 -3.39 14.52 -1.24
CA GLY A 36 -3.71 13.12 -1.07
C GLY A 36 -2.52 12.18 -1.35
N PRO A 37 -2.74 10.86 -1.30
CA PRO A 37 -1.67 9.88 -1.44
C PRO A 37 -0.81 10.11 -2.69
N LEU A 38 0.51 10.25 -2.49
CA LEU A 38 1.50 10.39 -3.57
C LEU A 38 1.49 9.17 -4.52
N VAL A 39 1.30 7.99 -3.95
CA VAL A 39 1.12 6.73 -4.67
C VAL A 39 -0.35 6.33 -4.62
N THR A 40 -0.93 6.09 -5.79
CA THR A 40 -2.29 5.59 -5.99
C THR A 40 -2.24 4.22 -6.63
N GLY A 41 -3.36 3.50 -6.64
CA GLY A 41 -3.46 2.13 -7.13
C GLY A 41 -4.76 1.51 -6.67
N ASP A 42 -5.05 0.32 -7.18
CA ASP A 42 -6.23 -0.42 -6.80
C ASP A 42 -6.08 -0.90 -5.36
N ARG A 43 -7.18 -0.92 -4.59
CA ARG A 43 -7.27 -1.53 -3.26
C ARG A 43 -6.41 -0.88 -2.16
N LEU A 44 -5.65 0.18 -2.45
CA LEU A 44 -4.89 0.93 -1.44
C LEU A 44 -5.78 1.50 -0.32
N ALA A 45 -7.03 1.86 -0.64
CA ALA A 45 -7.99 2.35 0.33
C ALA A 45 -8.50 1.26 1.29
N GLU A 46 -8.49 -0.02 0.87
CA GLU A 46 -8.91 -1.15 1.71
C GLU A 46 -7.92 -1.40 2.86
N ALA A 47 -6.66 -1.00 2.68
CA ALA A 47 -5.62 -1.08 3.70
C ALA A 47 -5.52 0.18 4.58
N LEU A 48 -6.33 1.23 4.33
CA LEU A 48 -6.30 2.45 5.14
C LEU A 48 -6.93 2.21 6.51
N VAL A 49 -6.16 2.47 7.58
CA VAL A 49 -6.67 2.51 8.95
C VAL A 49 -6.57 3.95 9.46
N ALA A 50 -7.70 4.51 9.88
CA ALA A 50 -7.75 5.89 10.38
C ALA A 50 -6.74 6.11 11.52
N GLY A 51 -5.98 7.20 11.44
CA GLY A 51 -4.97 7.56 12.43
C GLY A 51 -3.68 6.72 12.39
N LYS A 52 -3.49 5.84 11.39
CA LYS A 52 -2.25 5.07 11.21
C LYS A 52 -1.54 5.43 9.91
N PRO A 53 -0.20 5.53 9.91
CA PRO A 53 0.56 5.70 8.68
C PRO A 53 0.44 4.45 7.82
N ASN A 54 0.30 4.65 6.51
CA ASN A 54 0.32 3.57 5.53
C ASN A 54 1.68 3.56 4.81
N TYR A 55 2.26 2.38 4.62
CA TYR A 55 3.60 2.23 4.03
C TYR A 55 3.50 1.57 2.65
N VAL A 56 4.26 2.08 1.69
CA VAL A 56 4.48 1.43 0.39
C VAL A 56 5.93 0.95 0.35
N LEU A 57 6.13 -0.36 0.16
CA LEU A 57 7.44 -0.98 0.00
C LEU A 57 7.68 -1.23 -1.48
N ILE A 58 8.60 -0.50 -2.08
CA ILE A 58 9.00 -0.69 -3.48
C ILE A 58 10.33 -1.45 -3.47
N VAL A 59 10.34 -2.66 -4.03
CA VAL A 59 11.55 -3.47 -4.20
C VAL A 59 11.88 -3.52 -5.68
N GLY A 60 13.09 -3.09 -6.04
CA GLY A 60 13.65 -3.28 -7.37
C GLY A 60 14.86 -4.19 -7.25
N GLU A 61 14.94 -5.22 -8.08
CA GLU A 61 16.16 -6.02 -8.26
C GLU A 61 17.02 -5.35 -9.33
N GLY A 62 18.34 -5.32 -9.08
CA GLY A 62 19.38 -4.85 -10.00
C GLY A 62 20.34 -5.97 -10.33
#